data_AF-A0A954TVL3-F1
#
_entry.id   AF-A0A954TVL3-F1
#
_cell.length_a   1.000
_cell.length_b   1.000
_cell.length_c   1.000
_cell.angle_alpha   90.00
_cell.angle_beta   90.00
_cell.angle_gamma   90.00
#
_symmetry.space_group_name_H-M   'P 1'
#
loop_
_entity.id
_entity.type
_entity.pdbx_description
1 polymer ?
#
loop_
_entity_poly.entity_id
_entity_poly.type
_entity_poly.pdbx_seq_one_letter_code
_entity_poly.pdbx_strand_id
1 'polypeptide(L)'
;NFFPGRPHLMPNAYKDGKAILQTLRALHAEGTLPSVAEELLFSPTRPTEELYDYHADPFQVTNLAANPEFSQVLAQHRARLDQWIIDSKDQGLESEAMYDSDMAEYLKKPNPEVVRNIALMKQWAKEGK
;
A
#
# COMPACT_ATOMS: atom_id res chain seq x y z
N ASN A 1 -2.35 -0.97 -8.59
CA ASN A 1 -2.53 -1.18 -7.13
C ASN A 1 -3.64 -2.20 -6.94
N PHE A 2 -3.35 -3.38 -6.39
CA PHE A 2 -4.35 -4.46 -6.26
C PHE A 2 -5.31 -4.28 -5.06
N PHE A 3 -4.97 -3.38 -4.12
CA PHE A 3 -5.75 -3.13 -2.91
C PHE A 3 -5.94 -1.61 -2.68
N PRO A 4 -6.60 -0.90 -3.62
CA PRO A 4 -6.76 0.56 -3.56
C PRO A 4 -7.65 1.01 -2.37
N GLY A 5 -8.49 0.12 -1.85
CA GLY A 5 -9.33 0.41 -0.68
C GLY A 5 -8.60 0.43 0.66
N ARG A 6 -7.28 0.14 0.67
CA ARG A 6 -6.46 0.14 1.88
C ARG A 6 -5.67 1.45 2.04
N PRO A 7 -5.41 1.89 3.28
CA PRO A 7 -4.63 3.10 3.54
C PRO A 7 -3.18 2.94 3.09
N HIS A 8 -2.50 4.06 2.83
CA HIS A 8 -1.10 4.03 2.45
C HIS A 8 -0.21 3.51 3.60
N LEU A 9 -0.38 4.07 4.80
CA LEU A 9 0.36 3.64 5.99
C LEU A 9 -0.38 2.55 6.80
N MET A 10 -0.47 1.35 6.23
CA MET A 10 -1.09 0.19 6.89
C MET A 10 -0.44 -0.15 8.24
N PRO A 11 -1.22 -0.70 9.20
CA PRO A 11 -0.68 -1.21 10.47
C PRO A 11 0.33 -2.34 10.24
N ASN A 12 1.46 -2.28 10.95
CA ASN A 12 2.50 -3.30 10.91
C ASN A 12 3.38 -3.18 12.16
N ALA A 13 3.36 -4.23 12.99
CA ALA A 13 4.02 -4.23 14.30
C ALA A 13 5.53 -4.00 14.23
N TYR A 14 6.20 -4.41 13.16
CA TYR A 14 7.63 -4.19 13.00
C TYR A 14 7.99 -2.72 12.78
N LYS A 15 7.25 -2.00 11.92
CA LYS A 15 7.54 -0.58 11.64
C LYS A 15 6.88 0.38 12.62
N ASP A 16 5.71 0.03 13.16
CA ASP A 16 4.94 0.93 14.03
C ASP A 16 5.60 1.13 15.41
N GLY A 17 6.48 0.21 15.84
CA GLY A 17 7.33 0.38 17.02
C GLY A 17 8.52 1.32 16.83
N LYS A 18 8.81 1.78 15.60
CA LYS A 18 9.97 2.65 15.32
C LYS A 18 9.62 4.10 15.63
N ALA A 19 10.57 4.83 16.24
CA ALA A 19 10.40 6.23 16.64
C ALA A 19 9.89 7.13 15.50
N ILE A 20 10.37 6.92 14.27
CA ILE A 20 9.94 7.66 13.08
C ILE A 20 8.42 7.56 12.87
N LEU A 21 7.86 6.35 12.97
CA LEU A 21 6.42 6.13 12.75
C LEU A 21 5.60 6.66 13.92
N GLN A 22 6.10 6.52 15.15
CA GLN A 22 5.46 7.08 16.34
C GLN A 22 5.37 8.61 16.25
N THR A 23 6.47 9.28 15.86
CA THR A 23 6.49 10.72 15.63
C THR A 23 5.53 11.14 14.52
N LEU A 24 5.56 10.46 13.37
CA LEU A 24 4.63 10.77 12.28
C LEU A 24 3.16 10.65 12.71
N ARG A 25 2.80 9.59 13.44
CA ARG A 25 1.43 9.39 13.95
C ARG A 25 1.03 10.42 14.99
N ALA A 26 1.96 10.86 15.85
CA ALA A 26 1.72 11.93 16.82
C ALA A 26 1.45 13.27 16.10
N LEU A 27 2.29 13.65 15.15
CA LEU A 27 2.12 14.88 14.37
C LEU A 27 0.84 14.86 13.52
N HIS A 28 0.47 13.71 12.96
CA HIS A 28 -0.83 13.52 12.29
C HIS A 28 -2.00 13.77 13.25
N ALA A 29 -1.96 13.18 14.45
CA ALA A 29 -2.99 13.36 15.46
C ALA A 29 -3.09 14.82 15.97
N GLU A 30 -1.96 15.54 15.98
CA GLU A 30 -1.89 16.96 16.31
C GLU A 30 -2.31 17.87 15.14
N GLY A 31 -2.42 17.34 13.92
CA GLY A 31 -2.71 18.12 12.72
C GLY A 31 -1.56 19.04 12.28
N THR A 32 -0.33 18.70 12.64
CA THR A 32 0.87 19.55 12.43
C THR A 32 1.79 19.02 11.32
N LEU A 33 1.42 17.92 10.65
CA LEU A 33 2.17 17.42 9.51
C LEU A 33 2.14 18.39 8.32
N PRO A 34 3.23 18.48 7.54
CA PRO A 34 3.18 19.12 6.23
C PRO A 34 2.13 18.44 5.35
N SER A 35 1.41 19.23 4.53
CA SER A 35 0.30 18.73 3.71
C SER A 35 0.68 17.53 2.85
N VAL A 36 1.87 17.54 2.24
CA VAL A 36 2.36 16.42 1.42
C VAL A 36 2.46 15.10 2.21
N ALA A 37 2.87 15.16 3.49
CA ALA A 37 2.97 13.98 4.33
C ALA A 37 1.59 13.49 4.77
N GLU A 38 0.70 14.44 5.10
CA GLU A 38 -0.69 14.16 5.46
C GLU A 38 -1.44 13.49 4.30
N GLU A 39 -1.38 14.10 3.12
CA GLU A 39 -2.08 13.66 1.91
C GLU A 39 -1.55 12.31 1.39
N LEU A 40 -0.24 12.07 1.44
CA LEU A 40 0.33 10.83 0.90
C LEU A 40 0.36 9.69 1.94
N LEU A 41 0.92 9.92 3.12
CA LEU A 41 1.15 8.85 4.10
C LEU A 41 -0.12 8.46 4.84
N PHE A 42 -0.97 9.44 5.18
CA PHE A 42 -2.17 9.23 5.97
C PHE A 42 -3.44 9.12 5.13
N SER A 43 -3.32 9.03 3.80
CA SER A 43 -4.45 8.74 2.93
C SER A 43 -5.14 7.42 3.35
N PRO A 44 -6.48 7.44 3.52
CA PRO A 44 -7.24 6.25 3.91
C PRO A 44 -7.37 5.23 2.76
N THR A 45 -7.04 5.63 1.54
CA THR A 45 -7.08 4.80 0.33
C THR A 45 -5.83 5.02 -0.52
N ARG A 46 -5.61 4.20 -1.54
CA ARG A 46 -4.54 4.40 -2.52
C ARG A 46 -5.12 4.55 -3.92
N PRO A 47 -4.46 5.33 -4.80
CA PRO A 47 -4.81 5.36 -6.21
C PRO A 47 -4.78 3.95 -6.80
N THR A 48 -5.69 3.67 -7.74
CA THR A 48 -5.69 2.41 -8.51
C THR A 48 -4.40 2.24 -9.30
N GLU A 49 -3.89 3.34 -9.84
CA GLU A 49 -2.63 3.42 -10.59
C GLU A 49 -1.86 4.67 -10.19
N GLU A 50 -0.53 4.56 -10.23
CA GLU A 50 0.40 5.62 -9.89
C GLU A 50 1.41 5.74 -11.02
N LEU A 51 1.50 6.92 -11.64
CA LEU A 51 2.42 7.24 -12.73
C LEU A 51 3.16 8.52 -12.38
N TYR A 52 4.48 8.49 -12.43
CA TYR A 52 5.32 9.63 -12.07
C TYR A 52 6.34 9.90 -13.17
N ASP A 53 6.54 11.18 -13.49
CA ASP A 53 7.68 11.61 -14.31
C ASP A 53 8.88 11.82 -13.37
N TYR A 54 9.75 10.82 -13.29
CA TYR A 54 10.91 10.85 -12.39
C TYR A 54 11.89 12.01 -12.68
N HIS A 55 11.97 12.47 -13.93
CA HIS A 55 12.87 13.57 -14.28
C HIS A 55 12.33 14.92 -13.80
N ALA A 56 11.02 15.13 -13.91
CA ALA A 56 10.37 16.36 -13.47
C ALA A 56 10.03 16.35 -11.97
N ASP A 57 9.75 15.17 -11.40
CA ASP A 57 9.37 14.96 -10.01
C ASP A 57 10.18 13.79 -9.39
N PRO A 58 11.42 14.06 -8.94
CA PRO A 58 12.28 13.04 -8.34
C PRO A 58 11.72 12.44 -7.04
N PHE A 59 10.78 13.13 -6.39
CA PHE A 59 10.15 12.68 -5.15
C PHE A 59 8.83 11.94 -5.38
N GLN A 60 8.33 11.92 -6.62
CA GLN A 60 7.13 11.19 -7.03
C GLN A 60 5.90 11.57 -6.19
N VAL A 61 5.74 12.87 -5.96
CA VAL A 61 4.62 13.46 -5.19
C VAL A 61 3.39 13.67 -6.08
N THR A 62 3.61 13.96 -7.37
CA THR A 62 2.54 14.30 -8.33
C THR A 62 2.17 13.08 -9.15
N ASN A 63 1.09 12.38 -8.76
CA ASN A 63 0.58 11.26 -9.55
C ASN A 63 -0.10 11.74 -10.84
N LEU A 64 0.45 11.35 -11.98
CA LEU A 64 0.01 11.68 -13.33
C LEU A 64 -0.99 10.66 -13.91
N ALA A 65 -1.34 9.59 -13.17
CA ALA A 65 -2.19 8.52 -13.71
C ALA A 65 -3.58 8.99 -14.16
N ALA A 66 -4.12 10.03 -13.53
CA ALA A 66 -5.39 10.65 -13.92
C ALA A 66 -5.25 11.78 -14.96
N ASN A 67 -4.02 12.15 -15.34
CA ASN A 67 -3.78 13.21 -16.31
C ASN A 67 -3.98 12.68 -17.75
N PRO A 68 -4.94 13.22 -18.53
CA PRO A 68 -5.22 12.74 -19.88
C PRO A 68 -4.04 12.87 -20.85
N GLU A 69 -3.14 13.83 -20.64
CA GLU A 69 -1.92 14.01 -21.46
C GLU A 69 -0.99 12.80 -21.39
N PHE A 70 -1.03 12.05 -20.27
CA PHE A 70 -0.19 10.88 -20.03
C PHE A 70 -0.92 9.54 -20.25
N SER A 71 -2.16 9.57 -20.73
CA SER A 71 -2.98 8.36 -20.92
C SER A 71 -2.33 7.31 -21.82
N GLN A 72 -1.65 7.73 -22.89
CA GLN A 72 -0.94 6.82 -23.79
C GLN A 72 0.25 6.15 -23.09
N VAL A 73 1.01 6.91 -22.29
CA VAL A 73 2.16 6.40 -21.53
C VAL A 73 1.69 5.39 -20.47
N LEU A 74 0.62 5.72 -19.75
CA LEU A 74 0.00 4.81 -18.78
C LEU A 74 -0.43 3.50 -19.43
N ALA A 75 -1.10 3.56 -20.59
CA ALA A 75 -1.54 2.38 -21.33
C ALA A 75 -0.36 1.50 -21.81
N GLN A 76 0.74 2.11 -22.25
CA GLN A 76 1.95 1.38 -22.65
C GLN A 76 2.59 0.65 -21.47
N HIS A 77 2.72 1.31 -20.32
CA HIS A 77 3.25 0.67 -19.11
C HIS A 77 2.35 -0.45 -18.60
N ARG A 78 1.03 -0.27 -18.66
CA ARG A 78 0.06 -1.32 -18.33
C ARG A 78 0.26 -2.56 -19.22
N ALA A 79 0.28 -2.38 -20.53
CA ALA A 79 0.48 -3.49 -21.46
C ALA A 79 1.82 -4.22 -21.23
N ARG A 80 2.88 -3.48 -20.91
CA ARG A 80 4.19 -4.07 -20.58
C ARG A 80 4.15 -4.88 -19.28
N LEU A 81 3.47 -4.37 -18.26
CA LEU A 81 3.29 -5.08 -16.99
C LEU A 81 2.44 -6.35 -17.19
N ASP A 82 1.33 -6.25 -17.92
CA ASP A 82 0.44 -7.38 -18.20
C ASP A 82 1.20 -8.50 -18.93
N GLN A 83 1.99 -8.14 -19.95
CA GLN A 83 2.82 -9.11 -20.67
C GLN A 83 3.84 -9.77 -19.74
N TRP A 84 4.49 -9.00 -18.85
CA TRP A 84 5.45 -9.54 -17.91
C TRP A 84 4.81 -10.50 -16.89
N ILE A 85 3.61 -10.20 -16.40
CA ILE A 85 2.85 -11.09 -15.50
C ILE A 85 2.60 -12.45 -16.17
N ILE A 86 2.21 -12.43 -17.46
CA ILE A 86 1.99 -13.65 -18.25
C ILE A 86 3.30 -14.41 -18.46
N ASP A 87 4.34 -13.73 -18.95
CA ASP A 87 5.61 -14.35 -19.33
C ASP A 87 6.34 -14.96 -18.14
N SER A 88 6.30 -14.28 -17.00
CA SER A 88 6.92 -14.74 -15.75
C SER A 88 6.09 -15.80 -15.01
N LYS A 89 4.84 -16.02 -15.44
CA LYS A 89 3.85 -16.82 -14.70
C LYS A 89 3.73 -16.35 -13.25
N ASP A 90 3.60 -15.03 -13.08
CA ASP A 90 3.57 -14.41 -11.76
C ASP A 90 2.49 -15.08 -10.89
N GLN A 91 2.90 -15.53 -9.70
CA GLN A 91 2.02 -16.17 -8.73
C GLN A 91 1.37 -15.14 -7.79
N GLY A 92 1.48 -13.84 -8.09
CA GLY A 92 1.18 -12.69 -7.24
C GLY A 92 -0.20 -12.57 -6.61
N LEU A 93 -1.10 -13.54 -6.78
CA LEU A 93 -2.33 -13.65 -6.02
C LEU A 93 -2.09 -14.49 -4.75
N GLU A 94 -2.03 -13.82 -3.61
CA GLU A 94 -2.07 -14.47 -2.31
C GLU A 94 -3.49 -15.00 -2.04
N SER A 95 -3.64 -16.33 -1.96
CA SER A 95 -4.90 -16.93 -1.53
C SER A 95 -5.09 -16.79 -0.02
N GLU A 96 -6.34 -16.82 0.47
CA GLU A 96 -6.61 -16.82 1.92
C GLU A 96 -5.88 -17.97 2.63
N ALA A 97 -5.78 -19.14 2.00
CA ALA A 97 -5.07 -20.29 2.55
C ALA A 97 -3.56 -20.05 2.68
N MET A 98 -2.94 -19.37 1.70
CA MET A 98 -1.53 -18.97 1.78
C MET A 98 -1.32 -17.94 2.89
N TYR A 99 -2.15 -16.90 2.93
CA TYR A 99 -2.09 -15.90 3.99
C TYR A 99 -2.24 -16.53 5.38
N ASP A 100 -3.22 -17.42 5.57
CA ASP A 100 -3.43 -18.10 6.85
C ASP A 100 -2.26 -19.00 7.23
N SER A 101 -1.66 -19.69 6.26
CA SER A 101 -0.44 -20.48 6.47
C SER A 101 0.72 -19.60 6.94
N ASP A 102 0.96 -18.47 6.27
CA ASP A 102 2.05 -17.56 6.60
C ASP A 102 1.84 -16.91 7.97
N MET A 103 0.59 -16.52 8.29
CA MET A 103 0.25 -15.92 9.57
C MET A 103 0.32 -16.91 10.73
N ALA A 104 0.14 -18.21 10.49
CA ALA A 104 0.26 -19.24 11.53
C ALA A 104 1.65 -19.22 12.21
N GLU A 105 2.72 -18.90 11.48
CA GLU A 105 4.06 -18.76 12.05
C GLU A 105 4.14 -17.65 13.10
N TYR A 106 3.50 -16.51 12.83
CA TYR A 106 3.44 -15.39 13.77
C TYR A 106 2.57 -15.68 14.99
N LEU A 107 1.56 -16.54 14.84
CA LEU A 107 0.68 -16.95 15.93
C LEU A 107 1.33 -17.94 16.91
N LYS A 108 2.48 -18.55 16.57
CA LYS A 108 3.25 -19.42 17.50
C LYS A 108 3.81 -18.64 18.69
N LYS A 109 4.08 -17.34 18.54
CA LYS A 109 4.52 -16.44 19.61
C LYS A 109 3.69 -15.15 19.53
N PRO A 110 2.43 -15.20 19.99
CA PRO A 110 1.46 -14.16 19.67
C PRO A 110 1.83 -12.83 20.34
N ASN A 111 2.01 -11.80 19.52
CA ASN A 111 2.00 -10.41 19.95
C ASN A 111 0.56 -9.86 19.74
N PRO A 112 -0.08 -9.22 20.75
CA PRO A 112 -1.44 -8.70 20.61
C PRO A 112 -1.64 -7.76 19.41
N GLU A 113 -0.64 -6.96 19.06
CA GLU A 113 -0.68 -6.09 17.89
C GLU A 113 -0.69 -6.88 16.58
N VAL A 114 0.15 -7.92 16.49
CA VAL A 114 0.19 -8.80 15.32
C VAL A 114 -1.16 -9.51 15.14
N VAL A 115 -1.75 -10.02 16.22
CA VAL A 115 -3.08 -10.66 16.18
C VAL A 115 -4.16 -9.69 15.67
N ARG A 116 -4.17 -8.44 16.17
CA ARG A 116 -5.11 -7.41 15.69
C ARG A 116 -4.89 -7.07 14.21
N ASN A 117 -3.64 -6.93 13.78
CA ASN A 117 -3.32 -6.62 12.39
C ASN A 117 -3.76 -7.76 11.46
N ILE A 118 -3.55 -9.02 11.85
CA ILE A 118 -4.02 -10.19 11.08
C ILE A 118 -5.54 -10.14 10.93
N ALA A 119 -6.28 -9.91 12.03
CA ALA A 119 -7.73 -9.81 11.99
C ALA A 119 -8.22 -8.69 11.07
N LEU A 120 -7.56 -7.52 11.12
CA LEU A 120 -7.87 -6.38 10.26
C LEU A 120 -7.66 -6.70 8.78
N MET A 121 -6.55 -7.34 8.41
CA MET A 121 -6.29 -7.72 7.01
C MET A 121 -7.33 -8.71 6.49
N LYS A 122 -7.73 -9.69 7.31
CA LYS A 122 -8.81 -10.63 6.95
C LYS A 122 -10.16 -9.92 6.81
N GLN A 123 -10.44 -8.91 7.65
CA GLN A 123 -11.62 -8.09 7.50
C GLN A 123 -11.60 -7.31 6.18
N TRP A 124 -10.50 -6.63 5.87
CA TRP A 124 -10.35 -5.89 4.60
C TRP A 124 -10.48 -6.79 3.37
N ALA A 125 -9.90 -7.99 3.40
CA ALA A 125 -10.07 -8.96 2.32
C ALA A 125 -11.56 -9.33 2.11
N LYS A 126 -12.33 -9.55 3.18
CA LYS A 126 -13.78 -9.80 3.11
C LYS A 126 -14.57 -8.60 2.59
N GLU A 127 -14.10 -7.38 2.85
CA GLU A 127 -14.68 -6.14 2.34
C GLU A 127 -14.28 -5.85 0.88
N GLY A 128 -13.44 -6.69 0.26
CA GLY A 128 -12.94 -6.47 -1.10
C GLY A 128 -11.90 -5.34 -1.20
N LYS A 129 -11.23 -5.00 -0.09
CA LYS A 129 -10.21 -3.95 -0.02
C LYS A 129 -8.81 -4.46 -0.26
#